data_AF-A0A9D8MSZ5-F1
#
_entry.id   AF-A0A9D8MSZ5-F1
#
_cell.length_a   1.000
_cell.length_b   1.000
_cell.length_c   1.000
_cell.angle_alpha   90.00
_cell.angle_beta   90.00
_cell.angle_gamma   90.00
#
_symmetry.space_group_name_H-M   'P 1'
#
loop_
_entity.id
_entity.type
_entity.pdbx_description
1 polymer ?
#
loop_
_entity_poly.entity_id
_entity_poly.type
_entity_poly.pdbx_seq_one_letter_code
_entity_poly.pdbx_strand_id
1 'polypeptide(L)'
;SFGIDNPVKFFWATGALSGFLDNAPTYLTFLATAMGLEGLDVSVKTDVVQFMNSCPAFLKAISMGAVFFGAMTYIGNGPNFMVKSIADQAHIKTPTFFGYLFKYSIPVLVPVFIVITILFFSSRAIF
;
A
#
# COMPACT_ATOMS: atom_id res chain seq x y z
N SER A 1 7.06 13.59 -16.36
CA SER A 1 7.14 12.30 -15.65
C SER A 1 7.23 12.59 -14.15
N PHE A 2 6.33 12.03 -13.33
CA PHE A 2 6.25 12.25 -11.87
C PHE A 2 7.39 11.55 -11.07
N GLY A 3 8.42 11.03 -11.74
CA GLY A 3 9.61 10.46 -11.10
C GLY A 3 9.38 9.12 -10.39
N ILE A 4 8.17 8.54 -10.44
CA ILE A 4 7.87 7.17 -10.01
C ILE A 4 8.08 6.26 -11.22
N ASP A 5 9.28 5.68 -11.31
CA ASP A 5 9.76 4.95 -12.49
C ASP A 5 10.19 3.52 -12.15
N ASN A 6 10.01 3.08 -10.91
CA ASN A 6 10.41 1.74 -10.48
C ASN A 6 9.49 1.15 -9.41
N PRO A 7 9.45 -0.19 -9.26
CA PRO A 7 8.59 -0.89 -8.32
C PRO A 7 8.76 -0.45 -6.86
N VAL A 8 9.99 -0.13 -6.41
CA VAL A 8 10.22 0.32 -5.01
C VAL A 8 9.46 1.62 -4.74
N LYS A 9 9.57 2.59 -5.65
CA LYS A 9 8.84 3.87 -5.51
C LYS A 9 7.34 3.65 -5.50
N PHE A 10 6.81 2.75 -6.34
CA PHE A 10 5.40 2.38 -6.32
C PHE A 10 4.99 1.75 -4.99
N PHE A 11 5.75 0.78 -4.46
CA PHE A 11 5.46 0.14 -3.18
C PHE A 11 5.30 1.16 -2.04
N TRP A 12 6.28 2.06 -1.89
CA TRP A 12 6.26 3.07 -0.84
C TRP A 12 5.23 4.18 -1.08
N ALA A 13 5.03 4.64 -2.31
CA ALA A 13 4.06 5.68 -2.62
C ALA A 13 2.61 5.18 -2.48
N THR A 14 2.31 4.00 -3.05
CA THR A 14 1.02 3.33 -2.87
C THR A 14 0.77 3.07 -1.40
N GLY A 15 1.77 2.55 -0.68
CA GLY A 15 1.64 2.29 0.74
C GLY A 15 1.38 3.53 1.58
N ALA A 16 2.19 4.58 1.40
CA ALA A 16 2.06 5.82 2.14
C ALA A 16 0.65 6.42 2.00
N LEU A 17 0.08 6.40 0.79
CA LEU A 17 -1.28 6.88 0.55
C LEU A 17 -2.33 5.94 1.15
N SER A 18 -2.15 4.62 1.01
CA SER A 18 -3.08 3.60 1.50
C SER A 18 -3.26 3.67 3.01
N GLY A 19 -2.20 4.00 3.74
CA GLY A 19 -2.25 4.18 5.19
C GLY A 19 -3.23 5.25 5.68
N PHE A 20 -3.76 6.13 4.81
CA PHE A 20 -4.68 7.22 5.19
C PHE A 20 -6.02 7.26 4.42
N LEU A 21 -6.20 6.45 3.37
CA LEU A 21 -7.40 6.47 2.52
C LEU A 21 -8.20 5.17 2.68
N ASP A 22 -7.76 4.12 1.98
CA ASP A 22 -8.19 2.72 2.05
C ASP A 22 -7.39 1.94 1.00
N ASN A 23 -7.25 0.63 1.17
CA ASN A 23 -6.50 -0.23 0.27
C ASN A 23 -7.07 -0.27 -1.16
N ALA A 24 -8.39 -0.38 -1.31
CA ALA A 24 -9.03 -0.60 -2.61
C ALA A 24 -8.93 0.61 -3.56
N PRO A 25 -9.35 1.84 -3.18
CA PRO A 25 -9.20 3.00 -4.04
C PRO A 25 -7.72 3.32 -4.30
N THR A 26 -6.85 3.13 -3.31
CA THR A 26 -5.41 3.36 -3.48
C THR A 26 -4.79 2.39 -4.50
N TYR A 27 -5.13 1.10 -4.41
CA TYR A 27 -4.69 0.10 -5.39
C TYR A 27 -5.10 0.50 -6.81
N LEU A 28 -6.39 0.82 -7.01
CA LEU A 28 -6.90 1.15 -8.34
C LEU A 28 -6.25 2.42 -8.91
N THR A 29 -6.08 3.46 -8.10
CA THR A 29 -5.43 4.71 -8.53
C THR A 29 -3.97 4.47 -8.96
N PHE A 30 -3.20 3.71 -8.19
CA PHE A 30 -1.80 3.44 -8.56
C PHE A 30 -1.66 2.43 -9.69
N LEU A 31 -2.57 1.46 -9.81
CA LEU A 31 -2.65 0.57 -10.97
C LEU A 31 -2.94 1.37 -12.25
N ALA A 32 -3.96 2.23 -12.22
CA ALA A 32 -4.29 3.12 -13.34
C ALA A 32 -3.11 4.04 -13.70
N THR A 33 -2.41 4.56 -12.69
CA THR A 33 -1.21 5.38 -12.89
C THR A 33 -0.11 4.59 -13.59
N ALA A 34 0.20 3.37 -13.12
CA ALA A 34 1.25 2.55 -13.71
C ALA A 34 0.90 2.09 -15.13
N MET A 35 -0.36 1.69 -15.36
CA MET A 35 -0.85 1.35 -16.69
C MET A 35 -0.80 2.55 -17.65
N GLY A 36 -1.16 3.74 -17.19
CA GLY A 36 -1.09 4.95 -17.99
C GLY A 36 0.33 5.33 -18.42
N LEU A 37 1.36 4.97 -17.63
CA LEU A 37 2.76 5.14 -18.04
C LEU A 37 3.17 4.22 -19.20
N GLU A 38 2.50 3.07 -19.33
CA GLU A 38 2.66 2.11 -20.43
C GLU A 38 1.68 2.36 -21.60
N GLY A 39 0.86 3.43 -21.52
CA GLY A 39 -0.16 3.74 -22.52
C GLY A 39 -1.37 2.79 -22.50
N LEU A 40 -1.62 2.12 -21.37
CA LEU A 40 -2.68 1.14 -21.16
C LEU A 40 -3.85 1.73 -20.35
N ASP A 41 -5.08 1.27 -20.60
CA ASP A 41 -6.28 1.70 -19.87
C ASP A 41 -6.76 0.64 -18.87
N VAL A 42 -6.85 1.01 -17.59
CA VAL A 42 -7.33 0.13 -16.50
C VAL A 42 -8.79 -0.32 -16.70
N SER A 43 -9.57 0.43 -17.47
CA SER A 43 -10.96 0.13 -17.79
C SER A 43 -11.09 -0.94 -18.88
N VAL A 44 -10.00 -1.20 -19.62
CA VAL A 44 -9.96 -2.17 -20.71
C VAL A 44 -9.36 -3.49 -20.22
N LYS A 45 -10.17 -4.55 -20.24
CA LYS A 45 -9.76 -5.86 -19.69
C LYS A 45 -8.51 -6.44 -20.34
N THR A 46 -8.35 -6.29 -21.67
CA THR A 46 -7.18 -6.78 -22.39
C THR A 46 -5.91 -6.08 -21.95
N ASP A 47 -6.00 -4.78 -21.70
CA ASP A 47 -4.88 -3.93 -21.27
C ASP A 47 -4.45 -4.28 -19.84
N VAL A 48 -5.41 -4.56 -18.95
CA VAL A 48 -5.12 -5.06 -17.60
C VAL A 48 -4.36 -6.39 -17.68
N VAL A 49 -4.82 -7.33 -18.51
CA VAL A 49 -4.14 -8.63 -18.70
C VAL A 49 -2.75 -8.44 -19.32
N GLN A 50 -2.60 -7.52 -20.28
CA GLN A 50 -1.31 -7.18 -20.85
C GLN A 50 -0.36 -6.62 -19.79
N PHE A 51 -0.80 -5.66 -18.97
CA PHE A 51 -0.01 -5.07 -17.90
C PHE A 51 0.44 -6.11 -16.87
N MET A 52 -0.45 -7.04 -16.50
CA MET A 52 -0.12 -8.14 -15.59
C MET A 52 1.06 -8.99 -16.09
N ASN A 53 1.14 -9.21 -17.40
CA ASN A 53 2.20 -10.02 -18.02
C ASN A 53 3.48 -9.23 -18.28
N SER A 54 3.36 -7.98 -18.73
CA SER A 54 4.50 -7.14 -19.12
C SER A 54 5.18 -6.47 -17.93
N CYS A 55 4.42 -6.10 -16.89
CA CYS A 55 4.89 -5.29 -15.77
C CYS A 55 4.61 -5.95 -14.39
N PRO A 56 4.91 -7.24 -14.18
CA PRO A 56 4.52 -7.97 -12.96
C PRO A 56 5.15 -7.38 -11.68
N ALA A 57 6.33 -6.77 -11.77
CA ALA A 57 6.99 -6.15 -10.63
C ALA A 57 6.23 -4.91 -10.10
N PHE A 58 5.67 -4.09 -11.01
CA PHE A 58 4.84 -2.94 -10.62
C PHE A 58 3.53 -3.41 -10.00
N LEU A 59 2.87 -4.41 -10.61
CA LEU A 59 1.67 -5.00 -10.05
C LEU A 59 1.91 -5.55 -8.64
N LYS A 60 3.00 -6.30 -8.44
CA LYS A 60 3.44 -6.81 -7.14
C LYS A 60 3.63 -5.67 -6.13
N ALA A 61 4.36 -4.62 -6.50
CA ALA A 61 4.60 -3.45 -5.64
C ALA A 61 3.32 -2.73 -5.22
N ILE A 62 2.42 -2.46 -6.17
CA ILE A 62 1.14 -1.77 -5.91
C ILE A 62 0.25 -2.64 -5.02
N SER A 63 0.15 -3.93 -5.31
CA SER A 63 -0.66 -4.88 -4.52
C SER A 63 -0.19 -4.95 -3.08
N MET A 64 1.11 -5.14 -2.87
CA MET A 64 1.71 -5.24 -1.54
C MET A 64 1.67 -3.91 -0.81
N GLY A 65 1.97 -2.80 -1.48
CA GLY A 65 1.94 -1.46 -0.89
C GLY A 65 0.54 -1.09 -0.39
N ALA A 66 -0.47 -1.29 -1.25
CA ALA A 66 -1.87 -1.01 -0.91
C ALA A 66 -2.30 -1.80 0.32
N VAL A 67 -2.03 -3.10 0.39
CA VAL A 67 -2.50 -3.94 1.50
C VAL A 67 -1.70 -3.71 2.78
N PHE A 68 -0.37 -3.75 2.72
CA PHE A 68 0.47 -3.79 3.92
C PHE A 68 0.45 -2.49 4.71
N PHE A 69 0.41 -1.35 4.03
CA PHE A 69 0.40 -0.06 4.72
C PHE A 69 -0.98 0.33 5.25
N GLY A 70 -2.05 -0.36 4.85
CA GLY A 70 -3.39 -0.14 5.42
C GLY A 70 -3.42 -0.33 6.95
N ALA A 71 -2.45 -1.06 7.51
CA ALA A 71 -2.28 -1.23 8.96
C ALA A 71 -1.62 -0.03 9.66
N MET A 72 -1.13 0.99 8.94
CA MET A 72 -0.37 2.09 9.54
C MET A 72 -1.21 2.99 10.43
N THR A 73 -2.51 3.12 10.16
CA THR A 73 -3.41 3.98 10.93
C THR A 73 -4.77 3.32 11.17
N TYR A 74 -5.57 3.90 12.07
CA TYR A 74 -6.94 3.46 12.32
C TYR A 74 -7.88 3.66 11.12
N ILE A 75 -7.53 4.56 10.19
CA ILE A 75 -8.36 4.86 9.02
C ILE A 75 -7.82 4.21 7.74
N GLY A 76 -6.72 3.46 7.82
CA GLY A 76 -6.11 2.85 6.63
C GLY A 76 -6.96 1.72 6.03
N ASN A 77 -7.89 1.13 6.78
CA ASN A 77 -8.90 0.22 6.24
C ASN A 77 -10.12 0.08 7.19
N GLY A 78 -11.21 -0.47 6.65
CA GLY A 78 -12.45 -0.72 7.39
C GLY A 78 -12.28 -1.56 8.68
N PRO A 79 -11.61 -2.72 8.65
CA PRO A 79 -11.38 -3.53 9.85
C PRO A 79 -10.69 -2.78 11.00
N ASN A 80 -9.65 -1.97 10.73
CA ASN A 80 -8.96 -1.17 11.74
C ASN A 80 -9.89 -0.14 12.40
N PHE A 81 -10.68 0.54 11.56
CA PHE A 81 -11.66 1.52 12.03
C PHE A 81 -12.76 0.86 12.88
N MET A 82 -13.18 -0.35 12.50
CA MET A 82 -14.16 -1.14 13.24
C MET A 82 -13.64 -1.57 14.61
N VAL A 83 -12.41 -2.09 14.69
CA VAL A 83 -11.78 -2.47 15.97
C VAL A 83 -11.66 -1.25 16.90
N LYS A 84 -11.24 -0.10 16.36
CA LYS A 84 -11.16 1.16 17.12
C LYS A 84 -12.53 1.59 17.65
N SER A 85 -13.57 1.52 16.81
CA SER A 85 -14.95 1.87 17.19
C SER A 85 -15.51 0.96 18.28
N ILE A 86 -15.27 -0.36 18.20
CA ILE A 86 -15.70 -1.33 19.22
C ILE A 86 -15.00 -1.05 20.56
N ALA A 87 -13.68 -0.78 20.52
CA ALA A 87 -12.93 -0.47 21.73
C ALA A 87 -13.42 0.83 22.39
N ASP A 88 -13.71 1.86 21.60
CA ASP A 88 -14.24 3.13 22.11
C ASP A 88 -15.66 2.95 22.70
N GLN A 89 -16.52 2.15 22.07
CA GLN A 89 -17.85 1.79 22.60
C GLN A 89 -17.77 0.98 23.90
N ALA A 90 -16.78 0.10 24.02
CA ALA A 90 -16.53 -0.68 25.23
C ALA A 90 -15.80 0.12 26.33
N HIS A 91 -15.57 1.43 26.12
CA HIS A 91 -14.80 2.29 27.01
C HIS A 91 -13.37 1.78 27.31
N ILE A 92 -12.79 1.03 26.37
CA ILE A 92 -11.41 0.54 26.44
C ILE A 92 -10.47 1.66 25.99
N LYS A 93 -9.47 1.98 26.83
CA LYS A 93 -8.45 2.97 26.49
C LYS A 93 -7.60 2.46 25.33
N THR A 94 -7.74 3.09 24.17
CA THR A 94 -6.88 2.89 22.99
C THR A 94 -5.98 4.10 22.76
N PRO A 95 -4.82 3.92 22.11
CA PRO A 95 -3.97 5.05 21.71
C PRO A 95 -4.73 6.06 20.85
N THR A 96 -4.38 7.34 20.97
CA THR A 96 -4.83 8.38 20.02
C THR A 96 -4.33 8.06 18.60
N PHE A 97 -4.89 8.72 17.58
CA PHE A 97 -4.46 8.51 16.18
C PHE A 97 -2.94 8.60 16.00
N PHE A 98 -2.35 9.73 16.40
CA PHE A 98 -0.90 9.93 16.34
C PHE A 98 -0.15 9.08 17.37
N GLY A 99 -0.78 8.73 18.50
CA GLY A 99 -0.22 7.82 19.48
C GLY A 99 -0.01 6.41 18.91
N TYR A 100 -1.00 5.88 18.19
CA TYR A 100 -0.89 4.62 17.46
C TYR A 100 0.20 4.69 16.40
N LEU A 101 0.16 5.73 15.55
CA LEU A 101 1.09 5.89 14.44
C LEU A 101 2.56 5.96 14.88
N PHE A 102 2.89 6.84 15.84
CA PHE A 102 4.30 7.09 16.20
C PHE A 102 4.86 6.11 17.23
N LYS A 103 4.03 5.59 18.16
CA LYS A 103 4.53 4.68 19.20
C LYS A 103 4.44 3.21 18.83
N TYR A 104 3.54 2.85 17.91
CA TYR A 104 3.28 1.44 17.58
C TYR A 104 3.52 1.17 16.09
N SER A 105 2.78 1.82 15.19
CA SER A 105 2.83 1.49 13.76
C SER A 105 4.19 1.74 13.13
N ILE A 106 4.76 2.95 13.24
CA ILE A 106 6.03 3.29 12.62
C ILE A 106 7.18 2.41 13.15
N PRO A 107 7.40 2.29 14.48
CA PRO A 107 8.52 1.49 15.01
C PRO A 107 8.46 0.01 14.64
N VAL A 108 7.27 -0.54 14.41
CA VAL A 108 7.08 -1.96 14.10
C VAL A 108 7.00 -2.21 12.60
N LEU A 109 6.15 -1.47 11.88
CA LEU A 109 5.83 -1.76 10.49
C LEU A 109 6.87 -1.21 9.50
N VAL A 110 7.46 -0.04 9.77
CA VAL A 110 8.46 0.53 8.83
C VAL A 110 9.69 -0.38 8.69
N PRO A 111 10.28 -0.95 9.76
CA PRO A 111 11.33 -1.96 9.63
C PRO A 111 10.90 -3.18 8.80
N VAL A 112 9.67 -3.66 9.01
CA VAL A 112 9.11 -4.77 8.23
C VAL A 112 9.00 -4.41 6.74
N PHE A 113 8.55 -3.19 6.42
CA PHE A 113 8.45 -2.71 5.03
C PHE A 113 9.82 -2.53 4.38
N ILE A 114 10.85 -2.13 5.13
CA ILE A 114 12.23 -2.10 4.65
C ILE A 114 12.71 -3.52 4.32
N VAL A 115 12.46 -4.49 5.19
CA VAL A 115 12.81 -5.91 4.93
C VAL A 115 12.09 -6.42 3.68
N ILE A 116 10.78 -6.15 3.55
CA ILE A 116 10.00 -6.49 2.35
C ILE A 116 10.60 -5.84 1.09
N THR A 117 10.99 -4.57 1.19
CA THR A 117 11.65 -3.87 0.08
C THR A 117 12.92 -4.58 -0.37
N ILE A 118 13.75 -5.00 0.59
CA ILE A 118 15.00 -5.71 0.30
C ILE A 118 14.73 -7.08 -0.33
N LEU A 119 13.77 -7.84 0.20
CA LEU A 119 13.50 -9.21 -0.24
C LEU A 119 12.88 -9.30 -1.64
N PHE A 120 11.97 -8.36 -1.98
CA PHE A 120 11.16 -8.44 -3.20
C PHE A 120 11.50 -7.41 -4.28
N PHE A 121 12.21 -6.33 -3.95
CA PHE A 121 12.42 -5.21 -4.89
C PHE A 121 13.87 -4.69 -4.96
N SER A 122 14.81 -5.26 -4.18
CA SER A 122 16.24 -4.94 -4.31
C SER A 122 16.85 -5.54 -5.57
N SER A 123 17.99 -5.02 -6.02
CA SER A 123 18.80 -5.62 -7.10
C SER A 123 19.25 -7.05 -6.79
N ARG A 124 19.16 -7.48 -5.53
CA ARG A 124 19.41 -8.85 -5.05
C ARG A 124 18.13 -9.54 -4.56
N ALA A 125 16.95 -9.10 -5.02
CA ALA A 125 15.68 -9.69 -4.65
C ALA A 125 15.71 -11.20 -4.92
N ILE A 126 15.21 -11.97 -3.95
CA ILE A 126 15.24 -13.43 -3.98
C ILE A 126 13.97 -13.97 -4.67
N PHE A 127 12.94 -13.12 -4.86
CA PHE A 127 11.59 -13.48 -5.32
C PHE A 127 10.94 -12.45 -6.27
#